data_AF-A0A350LXM4-F1
#
_entry.id   AF-A0A350LXM4-F1
#
_cell.length_a   1.000
_cell.length_b   1.000
_cell.length_c   1.000
_cell.angle_alpha   90.00
_cell.angle_beta   90.00
_cell.angle_gamma   90.00
#
_symmetry.space_group_name_H-M   'P 1'
#
loop_
_entity.id
_entity.type
_entity.pdbx_description
1 polymer ?
#
loop_
_entity_poly.entity_id
_entity_poly.type
_entity_poly.pdbx_seq_one_letter_code
_entity_poly.pdbx_strand_id
1 'polypeptide(L)'
;YHWALHPWAIYAVVALALALFSYNKGLPLTIRSAFYPILGDRVWGWTGHIIDTLAVFATLFGLATSLGLGAQQANAGLNYVYGIPEGVTTQVILIIGITAIALISVLRGLDGGVKVLSEINMVIALALLLFVVFAAGAASIMTEFFKGIGAYFKEVIPLSNPVGREDTGYMQGWTAFYWAWWISWSPFVGMFIARVSRGRTVREFITCVLIIPSLVCVFWMAVFGGAAINDIIANPETSAVKAQVIDSYNPPLSLFAMLESLPLAAITSTIGIVLVIVFFVTSSDSGSLVIDTITAGGKVDAPV
;
A
#
# COMPACT_ATOMS: atom_id res chain seq x y z
N TYR A 1 4.65 -6.56 -12.04
CA TYR A 1 6.05 -6.35 -11.62
C TYR A 1 6.12 -5.57 -10.31
N HIS A 2 5.62 -4.32 -10.26
CA HIS A 2 5.80 -3.42 -9.12
C HIS A 2 5.12 -3.80 -7.79
N TRP A 3 4.21 -4.78 -7.79
CA TRP A 3 3.36 -5.14 -6.63
C TRP A 3 3.48 -6.62 -6.20
N ALA A 4 4.42 -7.37 -6.78
CA ALA A 4 4.64 -8.79 -6.46
C ALA A 4 5.97 -8.95 -5.71
N LEU A 5 6.85 -9.90 -6.09
CA LEU A 5 8.00 -10.28 -5.25
C LEU A 5 8.91 -9.11 -4.85
N HIS A 6 9.13 -8.11 -5.72
CA HIS A 6 10.07 -7.00 -5.48
C HIS A 6 9.77 -6.17 -4.22
N PRO A 7 8.60 -5.52 -4.05
CA PRO A 7 8.29 -4.82 -2.80
C PRO A 7 8.37 -5.72 -1.58
N TRP A 8 7.81 -6.93 -1.67
CA TRP A 8 7.77 -7.86 -0.55
C TRP A 8 9.17 -8.38 -0.17
N ALA A 9 10.12 -8.43 -1.10
CA ALA A 9 11.50 -8.76 -0.83
C ALA A 9 12.20 -7.65 -0.04
N ILE A 10 11.95 -6.37 -0.36
CA ILE A 10 12.46 -5.23 0.41
C ILE A 10 11.98 -5.34 1.86
N TYR A 11 10.68 -5.60 2.05
CA TYR A 11 10.09 -5.76 3.37
C TYR A 11 10.62 -6.99 4.10
N ALA A 12 10.78 -8.12 3.40
CA ALA A 12 11.31 -9.35 3.99
C ALA A 12 12.74 -9.16 4.51
N VAL A 13 13.59 -8.43 3.78
CA VAL A 13 14.97 -8.14 4.21
C VAL A 13 14.99 -7.36 5.53
N VAL A 14 14.23 -6.26 5.60
CA VAL A 14 14.16 -5.43 6.82
C VAL A 14 13.54 -6.21 7.97
N ALA A 15 12.40 -6.86 7.73
CA ALA A 15 11.67 -7.61 8.74
C ALA A 15 12.47 -8.81 9.29
N LEU A 16 13.18 -9.54 8.43
CA LEU A 16 14.00 -10.67 8.87
C LEU A 16 15.17 -10.21 9.74
N ALA A 17 15.82 -9.10 9.36
CA ALA A 17 16.90 -8.53 10.16
C ALA A 17 16.38 -8.14 11.55
N LEU A 18 15.27 -7.40 11.61
CA LEU A 18 14.64 -7.01 12.88
C LEU A 18 14.23 -8.23 13.72
N ALA A 19 13.53 -9.20 13.13
CA ALA A 19 13.07 -10.39 13.83
C ALA A 19 14.24 -11.19 14.42
N LEU A 20 15.32 -11.38 13.67
CA LEU A 20 16.49 -12.11 14.11
C LEU A 20 17.19 -11.41 15.29
N PHE A 21 17.48 -10.11 15.14
CA PHE A 21 18.21 -9.38 16.18
C PHE A 21 17.37 -9.18 17.44
N SER A 22 16.06 -9.02 17.30
CA SER A 22 15.20 -8.86 18.46
C SER A 22 14.87 -10.17 19.16
N TYR A 23 14.44 -11.19 18.43
CA TYR A 23 13.93 -12.42 19.05
C TYR A 23 14.99 -13.49 19.29
N ASN A 24 16.06 -13.53 18.49
CA ASN A 24 17.15 -14.51 18.67
C ASN A 24 18.36 -13.91 19.39
N LYS A 25 18.61 -12.61 19.27
CA LYS A 25 19.76 -11.93 19.90
C LYS A 25 19.39 -11.02 21.08
N GLY A 26 18.11 -10.86 21.38
CA GLY A 26 17.64 -10.10 22.55
C GLY A 26 17.84 -8.60 22.45
N LEU A 27 18.04 -8.05 21.25
CA LEU A 27 18.19 -6.61 21.05
C LEU A 27 16.81 -5.91 20.97
N PRO A 28 16.70 -4.63 21.36
CA PRO A 28 15.49 -3.83 21.15
C PRO A 28 14.96 -3.88 19.70
N LEU A 29 13.63 -3.87 19.53
CA LEU A 29 12.98 -3.87 18.21
C LEU A 29 12.99 -2.47 17.58
N THR A 30 14.16 -2.08 17.09
CA THR A 30 14.42 -0.81 16.41
C THR A 30 15.35 -1.04 15.21
N ILE A 31 15.30 -0.16 14.21
CA ILE A 31 16.04 -0.29 12.95
C ILE A 31 17.55 -0.34 13.19
N ARG A 32 18.09 0.48 14.10
CA ARG A 32 19.52 0.43 14.47
C ARG A 32 20.00 -0.95 14.93
N SER A 33 19.14 -1.78 15.53
CA SER A 33 19.52 -3.12 16.00
C SER A 33 19.91 -4.05 14.84
N ALA A 34 19.34 -3.83 13.65
CA ALA A 34 19.69 -4.58 12.45
C ALA A 34 21.15 -4.36 12.01
N PHE A 35 21.77 -3.25 12.43
CA PHE A 35 23.15 -2.88 12.07
C PHE A 35 24.18 -3.29 13.12
N TYR A 36 23.78 -3.90 14.23
CA TYR A 36 24.68 -4.35 15.29
C TYR A 36 25.84 -5.25 14.80
N PRO A 37 25.67 -6.18 13.84
CA PRO A 37 26.79 -6.99 13.34
C PRO A 37 27.91 -6.19 12.67
N ILE A 38 27.60 -5.01 12.13
CA ILE A 38 28.55 -4.18 11.38
C ILE A 38 29.13 -3.10 12.29
N LEU A 39 28.28 -2.47 13.12
CA LEU A 39 28.64 -1.29 13.91
C LEU A 39 28.96 -1.62 15.37
N GLY A 40 28.62 -2.82 15.85
CA GLY A 40 28.76 -3.22 17.25
C GLY A 40 28.00 -2.26 18.17
N ASP A 41 28.60 -1.93 19.31
CA ASP A 41 27.98 -1.04 20.30
C ASP A 41 27.82 0.41 19.82
N ARG A 42 28.40 0.79 18.65
CA ARG A 42 28.21 2.13 18.08
C ARG A 42 26.76 2.40 17.66
N VAL A 43 25.93 1.37 17.49
CA VAL A 43 24.48 1.54 17.26
C VAL A 43 23.79 2.25 18.42
N TRP A 44 24.37 2.25 19.62
CA TRP A 44 23.83 2.96 20.78
C TRP A 44 24.26 4.43 20.86
N GLY A 45 25.10 4.89 19.92
CA GLY A 45 25.54 6.29 19.82
C GLY A 45 25.05 6.98 18.54
N TRP A 46 25.82 7.97 18.08
CA TRP A 46 25.49 8.83 16.92
C TRP A 46 25.13 8.05 15.65
N THR A 47 25.83 6.94 15.37
CA THR A 47 25.53 6.15 14.16
C THR A 47 24.14 5.52 14.19
N GLY A 48 23.65 5.09 15.36
CA GLY A 48 22.28 4.61 15.49
C GLY A 48 21.25 5.72 15.43
N HIS A 49 21.56 6.93 15.94
CA HIS A 49 20.68 8.08 15.79
C HIS A 49 20.47 8.44 14.32
N ILE A 50 21.55 8.44 13.50
CA ILE A 50 21.42 8.65 12.05
C ILE A 50 20.48 7.61 11.42
N ILE A 51 20.67 6.32 11.76
CA ILE A 51 19.85 5.22 11.21
C ILE A 51 18.36 5.42 11.55
N ASP A 52 18.05 5.65 12.82
CA ASP A 52 16.65 5.81 13.24
C ASP A 52 16.04 7.09 12.68
N THR A 53 16.79 8.20 12.62
CA THR A 53 16.33 9.45 11.99
C THR A 53 15.99 9.23 10.51
N LEU A 54 16.87 8.56 9.75
CA LEU A 54 16.59 8.22 8.36
C LEU A 54 15.37 7.30 8.22
N ALA A 55 15.21 6.32 9.12
CA ALA A 55 14.05 5.44 9.12
C ALA A 55 12.73 6.19 9.40
N VAL A 56 12.75 7.15 10.32
CA VAL A 56 11.60 8.02 10.63
C VAL A 56 11.25 8.88 9.41
N PHE A 57 12.22 9.58 8.81
CA PHE A 57 11.97 10.39 7.62
C PHE A 57 11.48 9.54 6.43
N ALA A 58 12.09 8.39 6.19
CA ALA A 58 11.67 7.45 5.16
C ALA A 58 10.20 7.06 5.35
N THR A 59 9.83 6.66 6.57
CA THR A 59 8.45 6.29 6.92
C THR A 59 7.47 7.46 6.74
N LEU A 60 7.83 8.65 7.22
CA LEU A 60 7.02 9.86 7.10
C LEU A 60 6.73 10.22 5.63
N PHE A 61 7.75 10.27 4.79
CA PHE A 61 7.58 10.57 3.37
C PHE A 61 6.78 9.50 2.65
N GLY A 62 7.03 8.23 2.97
CA GLY A 62 6.27 7.12 2.42
C GLY A 62 4.78 7.19 2.77
N LEU A 63 4.46 7.49 4.02
CA LEU A 63 3.08 7.68 4.48
C LEU A 63 2.46 8.90 3.78
N ALA A 64 3.15 10.04 3.77
CA ALA A 64 2.66 11.27 3.15
C ALA A 64 2.29 11.08 1.66
N THR A 65 3.09 10.35 0.88
CA THR A 65 2.75 10.00 -0.51
C THR A 65 1.46 9.20 -0.60
N SER A 66 1.30 8.18 0.23
CA SER A 66 0.14 7.28 0.22
C SER A 66 -1.14 8.02 0.61
N LEU A 67 -1.05 8.87 1.65
CA LEU A 67 -2.13 9.72 2.11
C LEU A 67 -2.52 10.76 1.05
N GLY A 68 -1.53 11.40 0.39
CA GLY A 68 -1.77 12.33 -0.71
C GLY A 68 -2.53 11.69 -1.88
N LEU A 69 -2.11 10.49 -2.31
CA LEU A 69 -2.80 9.73 -3.35
C LEU A 69 -4.23 9.36 -2.94
N GLY A 70 -4.43 8.95 -1.67
CA GLY A 70 -5.76 8.68 -1.12
C GLY A 70 -6.66 9.91 -1.11
N ALA A 71 -6.14 11.09 -0.73
CA ALA A 71 -6.90 12.34 -0.76
C ALA A 71 -7.29 12.76 -2.17
N GLN A 72 -6.38 12.61 -3.15
CA GLN A 72 -6.68 12.86 -4.56
C GLN A 72 -7.77 11.91 -5.08
N GLN A 73 -7.65 10.62 -4.77
CA GLN A 73 -8.64 9.62 -5.16
C GLN A 73 -10.01 9.87 -4.51
N ALA A 74 -10.05 10.21 -3.23
CA ALA A 74 -11.29 10.55 -2.55
C ALA A 74 -11.93 11.82 -3.14
N ASN A 75 -11.14 12.85 -3.43
CA ASN A 75 -11.65 14.07 -4.06
C ASN A 75 -12.22 13.78 -5.46
N ALA A 76 -11.53 12.98 -6.29
CA ALA A 76 -12.00 12.60 -7.61
C ALA A 76 -13.30 11.78 -7.54
N GLY A 77 -13.40 10.83 -6.61
CA GLY A 77 -14.64 10.08 -6.39
C GLY A 77 -15.81 10.96 -5.94
N LEU A 78 -15.55 11.90 -5.02
CA LEU A 78 -16.56 12.85 -4.55
C LEU A 78 -17.03 13.80 -5.66
N ASN A 79 -16.12 14.21 -6.56
CA ASN A 79 -16.50 14.96 -7.74
C ASN A 79 -17.37 14.13 -8.68
N TYR A 80 -16.92 12.92 -8.97
CA TYR A 80 -17.58 12.02 -9.90
C TYR A 80 -18.99 11.62 -9.46
N VAL A 81 -19.20 11.34 -8.17
CA VAL A 81 -20.51 10.89 -7.64
C VAL A 81 -21.40 12.06 -7.21
N TYR A 82 -20.83 13.12 -6.61
CA TYR A 82 -21.59 14.18 -5.95
C TYR A 82 -21.33 15.58 -6.50
N GLY A 83 -20.48 15.74 -7.51
CA GLY A 83 -20.15 17.04 -8.11
C GLY A 83 -19.32 17.96 -7.22
N ILE A 84 -18.71 17.46 -6.15
CA ILE A 84 -17.85 18.27 -5.26
C ILE A 84 -16.61 18.73 -6.04
N PRO A 85 -16.25 20.03 -6.03
CA PRO A 85 -15.12 20.53 -6.82
C PRO A 85 -13.80 19.79 -6.55
N GLU A 86 -13.07 19.48 -7.60
CA GLU A 86 -11.69 19.00 -7.49
C GLU A 86 -10.72 20.17 -7.29
N GLY A 87 -9.70 19.95 -6.46
CA GLY A 87 -8.60 20.88 -6.33
C GLY A 87 -7.93 20.83 -4.97
N VAL A 88 -6.84 21.58 -4.85
CA VAL A 88 -6.00 21.62 -3.65
C VAL A 88 -6.84 22.00 -2.42
N THR A 89 -7.76 22.96 -2.54
CA THR A 89 -8.62 23.38 -1.42
C THR A 89 -9.46 22.22 -0.88
N THR A 90 -10.13 21.46 -1.76
CA THR A 90 -10.96 20.33 -1.35
C THR A 90 -10.09 19.23 -0.73
N GLN A 91 -8.94 18.92 -1.33
CA GLN A 91 -7.99 17.94 -0.79
C GLN A 91 -7.49 18.33 0.61
N VAL A 92 -7.14 19.60 0.83
CA VAL A 92 -6.72 20.09 2.15
C VAL A 92 -7.84 19.95 3.18
N ILE A 93 -9.08 20.33 2.82
CA ILE A 93 -10.24 20.19 3.70
C ILE A 93 -10.48 18.70 4.05
N LEU A 94 -10.40 17.81 3.06
CA LEU A 94 -10.53 16.37 3.26
C LEU A 94 -9.44 15.85 4.20
N ILE A 95 -8.17 16.21 3.98
CA ILE A 95 -7.06 15.79 4.84
C ILE A 95 -7.28 16.26 6.28
N ILE A 96 -7.68 17.52 6.49
CA ILE A 96 -7.99 18.05 7.84
C ILE A 96 -9.11 17.24 8.51
N GLY A 97 -10.21 16.99 7.79
CA GLY A 97 -11.35 16.23 8.31
C GLY A 97 -10.97 14.78 8.65
N ILE A 98 -10.25 14.10 7.75
CA ILE A 98 -9.80 12.73 7.95
C ILE A 98 -8.81 12.64 9.11
N THR A 99 -7.90 13.61 9.24
CA THR A 99 -6.93 13.69 10.33
C THR A 99 -7.62 13.89 11.68
N ALA A 100 -8.69 14.69 11.73
CA ALA A 100 -9.50 14.84 12.94
C ALA A 100 -10.20 13.53 13.34
N ILE A 101 -10.69 12.76 12.36
CA ILE A 101 -11.26 11.42 12.60
C ILE A 101 -10.19 10.45 13.10
N ALA A 102 -9.00 10.45 12.49
CA ALA A 102 -7.86 9.65 12.91
C ALA A 102 -7.43 9.97 14.35
N LEU A 103 -7.37 11.25 14.72
CA LEU A 103 -7.09 11.66 16.10
C LEU A 103 -8.11 11.07 17.10
N ILE A 104 -9.40 11.12 16.77
CA ILE A 104 -10.44 10.52 17.62
C ILE A 104 -10.28 9.00 17.70
N SER A 105 -9.90 8.34 16.60
CA SER A 105 -9.63 6.90 16.53
C SER A 105 -8.48 6.51 17.47
N VAL A 106 -7.35 7.23 17.41
CA VAL A 106 -6.18 7.02 18.27
C VAL A 106 -6.52 7.26 19.75
N LEU A 107 -7.24 8.35 20.07
CA LEU A 107 -7.65 8.65 21.45
C LEU A 107 -8.60 7.59 22.05
N ARG A 108 -9.36 6.87 21.21
CA ARG A 108 -10.21 5.74 21.64
C ARG A 108 -9.42 4.45 21.87
N GLY A 109 -8.13 4.45 21.61
CA GLY A 109 -7.23 3.34 21.85
C GLY A 109 -7.27 2.24 20.79
N LEU A 110 -6.17 1.48 20.75
CA LEU A 110 -5.90 0.39 19.80
C LEU A 110 -6.99 -0.69 19.78
N ASP A 111 -7.50 -1.06 20.95
CA ASP A 111 -8.49 -2.14 21.09
C ASP A 111 -9.91 -1.74 20.63
N GLY A 112 -10.18 -0.44 20.50
CA GLY A 112 -11.52 0.09 20.18
C GLY A 112 -11.62 0.69 18.78
N GLY A 113 -10.82 1.72 18.48
CA GLY A 113 -10.97 2.52 17.25
C GLY A 113 -10.32 1.85 16.04
N VAL A 114 -9.00 1.72 16.09
CA VAL A 114 -8.17 1.28 14.96
C VAL A 114 -8.55 -0.12 14.49
N LYS A 115 -8.70 -1.06 15.43
CA LYS A 115 -9.03 -2.46 15.12
C LYS A 115 -10.39 -2.61 14.45
N VAL A 116 -11.43 -1.98 15.01
CA VAL A 116 -12.80 -2.08 14.46
C VAL A 116 -12.89 -1.43 13.09
N LEU A 117 -12.29 -0.24 12.91
CA LEU A 117 -12.22 0.41 11.61
C LEU A 117 -11.49 -0.46 10.58
N SER A 118 -10.37 -1.07 10.95
CA SER A 118 -9.62 -1.96 10.07
C SER A 118 -10.42 -3.22 9.69
N GLU A 119 -11.07 -3.89 10.64
CA GLU A 119 -11.87 -5.10 10.38
C GLU A 119 -13.06 -4.80 9.45
N ILE A 120 -13.81 -3.72 9.72
CA ILE A 120 -14.91 -3.27 8.87
C ILE A 120 -14.39 -2.96 7.46
N ASN A 121 -13.27 -2.24 7.36
CA ASN A 121 -12.67 -1.88 6.08
C ASN A 121 -12.28 -3.12 5.26
N MET A 122 -11.70 -4.14 5.89
CA MET A 122 -11.35 -5.39 5.23
C MET A 122 -12.59 -6.15 4.72
N VAL A 123 -13.68 -6.15 5.48
CA VAL A 123 -14.96 -6.75 5.05
C VAL A 123 -15.55 -6.00 3.85
N ILE A 124 -15.57 -4.67 3.89
CA ILE A 124 -16.08 -3.85 2.78
C ILE A 124 -15.20 -4.02 1.54
N ALA A 125 -13.87 -4.05 1.69
CA ALA A 125 -12.94 -4.25 0.60
C ALA A 125 -13.12 -5.64 -0.05
N LEU A 126 -13.30 -6.69 0.77
CA LEU A 126 -13.60 -8.03 0.28
C LEU A 126 -14.96 -8.08 -0.42
N ALA A 127 -15.98 -7.42 0.13
CA ALA A 127 -17.30 -7.36 -0.49
C ALA A 127 -17.25 -6.64 -1.85
N LEU A 128 -16.54 -5.53 -1.95
CA LEU A 128 -16.34 -4.82 -3.22
C LEU A 128 -15.56 -5.68 -4.23
N LEU A 129 -14.49 -6.35 -3.78
CA LEU A 129 -13.72 -7.25 -4.63
C LEU A 129 -14.59 -8.38 -5.17
N LEU A 130 -15.36 -9.06 -4.31
CA LEU A 130 -16.25 -10.14 -4.72
C LEU A 130 -17.34 -9.63 -5.67
N PHE A 131 -17.90 -8.46 -5.38
CA PHE A 131 -18.84 -7.81 -6.28
C PHE A 131 -18.25 -7.64 -7.69
N VAL A 132 -17.05 -7.07 -7.81
CA VAL A 132 -16.40 -6.88 -9.12
C VAL A 132 -16.09 -8.22 -9.79
N VAL A 133 -15.63 -9.24 -9.05
CA VAL A 133 -15.40 -10.60 -9.59
C VAL A 133 -16.66 -11.15 -10.27
N PHE A 134 -17.82 -11.03 -9.62
CA PHE A 134 -19.06 -11.56 -10.18
C PHE A 134 -19.65 -10.65 -11.27
N ALA A 135 -19.63 -9.33 -11.07
CA ALA A 135 -20.20 -8.36 -11.99
C ALA A 135 -19.42 -8.27 -13.31
N ALA A 136 -18.09 -8.35 -13.28
CA ALA A 136 -17.23 -8.35 -14.47
C ALA A 136 -17.09 -9.75 -15.12
N GLY A 137 -17.66 -10.78 -14.50
CA GLY A 137 -17.59 -12.17 -14.97
C GLY A 137 -16.38 -12.93 -14.41
N ALA A 138 -16.64 -13.83 -13.46
CA ALA A 138 -15.61 -14.55 -12.71
C ALA A 138 -14.65 -15.35 -13.60
N ALA A 139 -15.14 -15.97 -14.69
CA ALA A 139 -14.31 -16.70 -15.63
C ALA A 139 -13.30 -15.77 -16.37
N SER A 140 -13.72 -14.55 -16.70
CA SER A 140 -12.86 -13.54 -17.32
C SER A 140 -11.76 -13.12 -16.34
N ILE A 141 -12.14 -12.78 -15.10
CA ILE A 141 -11.19 -12.41 -14.05
C ILE A 141 -10.19 -13.52 -13.74
N MET A 142 -10.63 -14.77 -13.64
CA MET A 142 -9.72 -15.90 -13.44
C MET A 142 -8.76 -16.08 -14.61
N THR A 143 -9.23 -15.86 -15.84
CA THR A 143 -8.37 -15.88 -17.02
C THR A 143 -7.30 -14.78 -16.94
N GLU A 144 -7.67 -13.55 -16.59
CA GLU A 144 -6.73 -12.44 -16.40
C GLU A 144 -5.75 -12.67 -15.25
N PHE A 145 -6.19 -13.33 -14.17
CA PHE A 145 -5.31 -13.73 -13.07
C PHE A 145 -4.21 -14.68 -13.51
N PHE A 146 -4.55 -15.78 -14.20
CA PHE A 146 -3.55 -16.74 -14.67
C PHE A 146 -2.67 -16.16 -15.78
N LYS A 147 -3.23 -15.34 -16.69
CA LYS A 147 -2.45 -14.58 -17.67
C LYS A 147 -1.45 -13.63 -16.98
N GLY A 148 -1.89 -12.91 -15.96
CA GLY A 148 -1.06 -12.00 -15.18
C GLY A 148 0.10 -12.71 -14.48
N ILE A 149 -0.13 -13.91 -13.94
CA ILE A 149 0.94 -14.76 -13.39
C ILE A 149 1.93 -15.17 -14.48
N GLY A 150 1.44 -15.66 -15.62
CA GLY A 150 2.30 -16.07 -16.73
C GLY A 150 3.14 -14.92 -17.28
N ALA A 151 2.52 -13.76 -17.46
CA ALA A 151 3.17 -12.53 -17.88
C ALA A 151 4.21 -12.05 -16.84
N TYR A 152 3.91 -12.17 -15.54
CA TYR A 152 4.86 -11.84 -14.50
C TYR A 152 6.14 -12.67 -14.63
N PHE A 153 6.04 -14.00 -14.71
CA PHE A 153 7.24 -14.85 -14.83
C PHE A 153 8.03 -14.63 -16.12
N LYS A 154 7.35 -14.28 -17.20
CA LYS A 154 8.00 -13.93 -18.47
C LYS A 154 8.75 -12.60 -18.39
N GLU A 155 8.09 -11.57 -17.86
CA GLU A 155 8.58 -10.19 -17.94
C GLU A 155 9.40 -9.77 -16.70
N VAL A 156 9.44 -10.57 -15.64
CA VAL A 156 10.16 -10.20 -14.40
C VAL A 156 11.65 -9.96 -14.62
N ILE A 157 12.31 -10.78 -15.43
CA ILE A 157 13.75 -10.65 -15.71
C ILE A 157 14.02 -9.41 -16.58
N PRO A 158 13.38 -9.23 -17.76
CA PRO A 158 13.54 -8.01 -18.56
C PRO A 158 13.22 -6.74 -17.76
N LEU A 159 12.12 -6.73 -17.01
CA LEU A 159 11.72 -5.58 -16.21
C LEU A 159 12.66 -5.29 -15.03
N SER A 160 13.43 -6.29 -14.56
CA SER A 160 14.49 -6.10 -13.56
C SER A 160 15.81 -5.61 -14.11
N ASN A 161 16.08 -5.71 -15.42
CA ASN A 161 17.33 -5.22 -15.99
C ASN A 161 17.30 -3.67 -16.06
N PRO A 162 18.22 -2.94 -15.40
CA PRO A 162 18.29 -1.48 -15.51
C PRO A 162 19.18 -0.99 -16.66
N VAL A 163 19.92 -1.88 -17.32
CA VAL A 163 20.96 -1.53 -18.29
C VAL A 163 20.47 -1.71 -19.72
N GLY A 164 20.74 -0.73 -20.58
CA GLY A 164 20.48 -0.84 -22.03
C GLY A 164 19.00 -0.96 -22.38
N ARG A 165 18.11 -0.41 -21.54
CA ARG A 165 16.66 -0.43 -21.78
C ARG A 165 16.24 0.66 -22.75
N GLU A 166 15.27 0.34 -23.59
CA GLU A 166 14.65 1.31 -24.50
C GLU A 166 13.47 2.05 -23.84
N ASP A 167 12.78 1.43 -22.87
CA ASP A 167 11.60 1.98 -22.17
C ASP A 167 11.96 2.90 -20.99
N THR A 168 12.96 3.76 -21.16
CA THR A 168 13.50 4.61 -20.07
C THR A 168 12.44 5.50 -19.43
N GLY A 169 11.48 6.00 -20.21
CA GLY A 169 10.33 6.77 -19.70
C GLY A 169 9.44 5.97 -18.74
N TYR A 170 9.16 4.71 -19.04
CA TYR A 170 8.40 3.83 -18.13
C TYR A 170 9.21 3.47 -16.88
N MET A 171 10.50 3.16 -17.07
CA MET A 171 11.40 2.87 -15.95
C MET A 171 11.50 4.06 -14.98
N GLN A 172 11.70 5.27 -15.49
CA GLN A 172 11.85 6.46 -14.65
C GLN A 172 10.51 6.92 -14.07
N GLY A 173 9.44 6.94 -14.86
CA GLY A 173 8.13 7.43 -14.44
C GLY A 173 7.39 6.52 -13.47
N TRP A 174 7.57 5.20 -13.58
CA TRP A 174 6.84 4.22 -12.76
C TRP A 174 7.77 3.38 -11.89
N THR A 175 8.77 2.76 -12.49
CA THR A 175 9.60 1.78 -11.79
C THR A 175 10.41 2.44 -10.67
N ALA A 176 11.11 3.54 -10.97
CA ALA A 176 11.88 4.28 -9.98
C ALA A 176 10.99 4.82 -8.84
N PHE A 177 9.81 5.34 -9.18
CA PHE A 177 8.83 5.81 -8.20
C PHE A 177 8.42 4.70 -7.23
N TYR A 178 7.97 3.54 -7.73
CA TYR A 178 7.56 2.44 -6.86
C TYR A 178 8.70 1.89 -6.02
N TRP A 179 9.91 1.75 -6.57
CA TRP A 179 11.08 1.33 -5.78
C TRP A 179 11.37 2.29 -4.64
N ALA A 180 11.41 3.59 -4.91
CA ALA A 180 11.63 4.61 -3.89
C ALA A 180 10.53 4.57 -2.82
N TRP A 181 9.27 4.43 -3.24
CA TRP A 181 8.12 4.32 -2.34
C TRP A 181 8.24 3.09 -1.44
N TRP A 182 8.51 1.90 -1.99
CA TRP A 182 8.65 0.67 -1.19
C TRP A 182 9.84 0.69 -0.24
N ILE A 183 10.96 1.29 -0.66
CA ILE A 183 12.11 1.50 0.24
C ILE A 183 11.72 2.41 1.39
N SER A 184 11.01 3.52 1.12
CA SER A 184 10.56 4.46 2.15
C SER A 184 9.62 3.83 3.17
N TRP A 185 8.77 2.88 2.74
CA TRP A 185 7.85 2.12 3.59
C TRP A 185 8.52 0.98 4.38
N SER A 186 9.73 0.58 3.99
CA SER A 186 10.34 -0.63 4.50
C SER A 186 10.60 -0.66 6.01
N PRO A 187 10.92 0.46 6.71
CA PRO A 187 11.05 0.43 8.16
C PRO A 187 9.71 0.14 8.85
N PHE A 188 8.63 0.77 8.37
CA PHE A 188 7.28 0.59 8.88
C PHE A 188 6.78 -0.84 8.69
N VAL A 189 6.72 -1.30 7.43
CA VAL A 189 6.22 -2.64 7.10
C VAL A 189 7.13 -3.72 7.68
N GLY A 190 8.45 -3.47 7.64
CA GLY A 190 9.45 -4.38 8.16
C GLY A 190 9.27 -4.65 9.66
N MET A 191 9.05 -3.59 10.43
CA MET A 191 8.80 -3.71 11.87
C MET A 191 7.48 -4.43 12.16
N PHE A 192 6.39 -4.11 11.43
CA PHE A 192 5.11 -4.81 11.58
C PHE A 192 5.25 -6.31 11.32
N ILE A 193 5.84 -6.69 10.19
CA ILE A 193 6.05 -8.09 9.81
C ILE A 193 6.91 -8.81 10.85
N ALA A 194 7.97 -8.16 11.36
CA ALA A 194 8.80 -8.74 12.41
C ALA A 194 7.96 -9.06 13.67
N ARG A 195 7.13 -8.11 14.15
CA ARG A 195 6.28 -8.30 15.34
C ARG A 195 5.38 -9.52 15.26
N VAL A 196 4.70 -9.70 14.12
CA VAL A 196 3.72 -10.79 13.93
C VAL A 196 4.36 -12.14 13.55
N SER A 197 5.69 -12.17 13.40
CA SER A 197 6.42 -13.35 12.92
C SER A 197 7.26 -14.06 13.98
N ARG A 198 7.11 -13.70 15.26
CA ARG A 198 7.85 -14.34 16.37
C ARG A 198 7.58 -15.85 16.41
N GLY A 199 8.65 -16.64 16.46
CA GLY A 199 8.58 -18.11 16.55
C GLY A 199 8.53 -18.86 15.22
N ARG A 200 8.47 -18.15 14.07
CA ARG A 200 8.52 -18.78 12.75
C ARG A 200 9.95 -19.15 12.35
N THR A 201 10.08 -20.19 11.52
CA THR A 201 11.37 -20.49 10.88
C THR A 201 11.68 -19.47 9.78
N VAL A 202 12.97 -19.23 9.48
CA VAL A 202 13.37 -18.30 8.40
C VAL A 202 12.75 -18.69 7.04
N ARG A 203 12.65 -20.00 6.75
CA ARG A 203 12.07 -20.50 5.50
C ARG A 203 10.58 -20.17 5.41
N GLU A 204 9.83 -20.47 6.47
CA GLU A 204 8.40 -20.19 6.56
C GLU A 204 8.15 -18.68 6.45
N PHE A 205 8.94 -17.88 7.18
CA PHE A 205 8.89 -16.43 7.16
C PHE A 205 9.03 -15.88 5.74
N ILE A 206 10.13 -16.20 5.04
CA ILE A 206 10.41 -15.69 3.69
C ILE A 206 9.30 -16.12 2.72
N THR A 207 8.88 -17.38 2.80
CA THR A 207 7.84 -17.92 1.91
C THR A 207 6.52 -17.19 2.11
N CYS A 208 6.07 -17.01 3.35
CA CYS A 208 4.82 -16.32 3.66
C CYS A 208 4.86 -14.84 3.24
N VAL A 209 5.94 -14.13 3.57
CA VAL A 209 6.06 -12.69 3.29
C VAL A 209 6.11 -12.41 1.79
N LEU A 210 6.76 -13.27 1.01
CA LEU A 210 6.85 -13.09 -0.44
C LEU A 210 5.59 -13.54 -1.18
N ILE A 211 5.08 -14.74 -0.88
CA ILE A 211 4.09 -15.38 -1.74
C ILE A 211 2.67 -14.91 -1.45
N ILE A 212 2.26 -14.86 -0.18
CA ILE A 212 0.87 -14.56 0.19
C ILE A 212 0.46 -13.16 -0.32
N PRO A 213 1.20 -12.10 0.00
CA PRO A 213 0.80 -10.76 -0.44
C PRO A 213 0.96 -10.55 -1.94
N SER A 214 1.97 -11.18 -2.57
CA SER A 214 2.11 -11.13 -4.04
C SER A 214 0.89 -11.70 -4.76
N LEU A 215 0.37 -12.85 -4.30
CA LEU A 215 -0.81 -13.46 -4.90
C LEU A 215 -2.06 -12.59 -4.70
N VAL A 216 -2.23 -12.00 -3.51
CA VAL A 216 -3.32 -11.05 -3.23
C VAL A 216 -3.23 -9.84 -4.16
N CYS A 217 -2.06 -9.25 -4.34
CA CYS A 217 -1.86 -8.11 -5.25
C CYS A 217 -2.11 -8.49 -6.72
N VAL A 218 -1.60 -9.64 -7.17
CA VAL A 218 -1.86 -10.11 -8.55
C VAL A 218 -3.35 -10.35 -8.77
N PHE A 219 -4.04 -10.94 -7.80
CA PHE A 219 -5.49 -11.14 -7.89
C PHE A 219 -6.25 -9.81 -7.88
N TRP A 220 -5.88 -8.87 -7.00
CA TRP A 220 -6.46 -7.53 -6.97
C TRP A 220 -6.31 -6.81 -8.32
N MET A 221 -5.11 -6.85 -8.92
CA MET A 221 -4.88 -6.25 -10.23
C MET A 221 -5.67 -6.95 -11.34
N ALA A 222 -5.84 -8.28 -11.27
CA ALA A 222 -6.67 -9.02 -12.22
C ALA A 222 -8.15 -8.63 -12.09
N VAL A 223 -8.66 -8.45 -10.87
CA VAL A 223 -10.05 -8.05 -10.62
C VAL A 223 -10.32 -6.65 -11.16
N PHE A 224 -9.61 -5.64 -10.65
CA PHE A 224 -9.91 -4.24 -10.97
C PHE A 224 -9.28 -3.80 -12.29
N GLY A 225 -8.00 -4.10 -12.49
CA GLY A 225 -7.27 -3.74 -13.72
C GLY A 225 -7.70 -4.59 -14.91
N GLY A 226 -7.92 -5.89 -14.72
CA GLY A 226 -8.44 -6.77 -15.77
C GLY A 226 -9.86 -6.37 -16.20
N ALA A 227 -10.75 -6.02 -15.25
CA ALA A 227 -12.07 -5.47 -15.59
C ALA A 227 -11.96 -4.18 -16.42
N ALA A 228 -11.11 -3.23 -16.00
CA ALA A 228 -10.88 -1.98 -16.75
C ALA A 228 -10.35 -2.23 -18.17
N ILE A 229 -9.35 -3.10 -18.32
CA ILE A 229 -8.77 -3.43 -19.63
C ILE A 229 -9.80 -4.10 -20.53
N ASN A 230 -10.57 -5.05 -19.99
CA ASN A 230 -11.61 -5.74 -20.75
C ASN A 230 -12.70 -4.78 -21.21
N ASP A 231 -13.11 -3.81 -20.38
CA ASP A 231 -14.05 -2.77 -20.77
C ASP A 231 -13.50 -1.91 -21.91
N ILE A 232 -12.24 -1.45 -21.82
CA ILE A 232 -11.62 -0.67 -22.89
C ILE A 232 -11.59 -1.44 -24.21
N ILE A 233 -11.27 -2.74 -24.17
CA ILE A 233 -11.20 -3.58 -25.36
C ILE A 233 -12.60 -3.86 -25.94
N ALA A 234 -13.59 -4.12 -25.08
CA ALA A 234 -14.95 -4.44 -25.52
C ALA A 234 -15.71 -3.20 -26.00
N ASN A 235 -15.48 -2.04 -25.38
CA ASN A 235 -16.22 -0.80 -25.55
C ASN A 235 -15.29 0.41 -25.85
N PRO A 236 -14.46 0.38 -26.91
CA PRO A 236 -13.39 1.36 -27.12
C PRO A 236 -13.86 2.81 -27.34
N GLU A 237 -15.10 3.00 -27.82
CA GLU A 237 -15.68 4.33 -28.07
C GLU A 237 -16.40 4.90 -26.84
N THR A 238 -16.87 4.05 -25.92
CA THR A 238 -17.72 4.45 -24.79
C THR A 238 -17.11 4.18 -23.43
N SER A 239 -15.94 3.53 -23.35
CA SER A 239 -15.27 3.23 -22.08
C SER A 239 -14.92 4.52 -21.33
N ALA A 240 -15.50 4.67 -20.14
CA ALA A 240 -15.21 5.78 -19.24
C ALA A 240 -13.74 5.79 -18.80
N VAL A 241 -13.13 4.60 -18.61
CA VAL A 241 -11.70 4.50 -18.28
C VAL A 241 -10.85 5.12 -19.39
N LYS A 242 -11.14 4.81 -20.66
CA LYS A 242 -10.42 5.40 -21.77
C LYS A 242 -10.59 6.92 -21.83
N ALA A 243 -11.84 7.40 -21.88
CA ALA A 243 -12.12 8.82 -22.08
C ALA A 243 -11.68 9.70 -20.88
N GLN A 244 -11.99 9.28 -19.65
CA GLN A 244 -11.86 10.13 -18.46
C GLN A 244 -10.52 9.92 -17.75
N VAL A 245 -9.86 8.77 -17.91
CA VAL A 245 -8.60 8.45 -17.20
C VAL A 245 -7.40 8.54 -18.13
N ILE A 246 -7.45 7.85 -19.27
CA ILE A 246 -6.30 7.76 -20.20
C ILE A 246 -6.20 9.02 -21.04
N ASP A 247 -7.26 9.32 -21.81
CA ASP A 247 -7.26 10.42 -22.77
C ASP A 247 -7.19 11.79 -22.05
N SER A 248 -7.84 11.90 -20.89
CA SER A 248 -7.85 13.13 -20.06
C SER A 248 -6.73 13.19 -19.01
N TYR A 249 -5.91 12.14 -18.90
CA TYR A 249 -4.86 12.00 -17.87
C TYR A 249 -5.36 12.31 -16.43
N ASN A 250 -6.35 11.53 -15.95
CA ASN A 250 -6.85 11.62 -14.57
C ASN A 250 -6.75 10.27 -13.82
N PRO A 251 -5.54 9.82 -13.42
CA PRO A 251 -5.36 8.57 -12.69
C PRO A 251 -6.18 8.40 -11.40
N PRO A 252 -6.40 9.44 -10.56
CA PRO A 252 -7.25 9.34 -9.37
C PRO A 252 -8.67 8.83 -9.66
N LEU A 253 -9.19 9.03 -10.87
CA LEU A 253 -10.54 8.62 -11.26
C LEU A 253 -10.64 7.13 -11.66
N SER A 254 -9.51 6.42 -11.83
CA SER A 254 -9.45 5.07 -12.42
C SER A 254 -10.45 4.07 -11.84
N LEU A 255 -10.60 4.04 -10.52
CA LEU A 255 -11.51 3.11 -9.85
C LEU A 255 -12.97 3.41 -10.23
N PHE A 256 -13.36 4.68 -10.19
CA PHE A 256 -14.75 5.11 -10.39
C PHE A 256 -15.17 4.97 -11.84
N ALA A 257 -14.29 5.34 -12.78
CA ALA A 257 -14.51 5.14 -14.21
C ALA A 257 -14.62 3.65 -14.57
N MET A 258 -13.87 2.76 -13.91
CA MET A 258 -14.01 1.32 -14.12
C MET A 258 -15.36 0.82 -13.60
N LEU A 259 -15.78 1.26 -12.41
CA LEU A 259 -17.07 0.89 -11.82
C LEU A 259 -18.27 1.38 -12.63
N GLU A 260 -18.13 2.42 -13.48
CA GLU A 260 -19.18 2.92 -14.36
C GLU A 260 -19.69 1.86 -15.34
N SER A 261 -18.80 0.96 -15.78
CA SER A 261 -19.14 -0.16 -16.68
C SER A 261 -19.90 -1.30 -15.98
N LEU A 262 -20.01 -1.26 -14.65
CA LEU A 262 -20.62 -2.30 -13.83
C LEU A 262 -21.97 -1.85 -13.24
N PRO A 263 -22.89 -2.79 -12.92
CA PRO A 263 -24.13 -2.44 -12.24
C PRO A 263 -23.87 -1.76 -10.90
N LEU A 264 -24.83 -0.97 -10.42
CA LEU A 264 -24.74 -0.28 -9.11
C LEU A 264 -23.54 0.68 -8.98
N ALA A 265 -23.01 1.19 -10.09
CA ALA A 265 -21.84 2.08 -10.14
C ALA A 265 -21.83 3.17 -9.07
N ALA A 266 -22.95 3.91 -8.89
CA ALA A 266 -23.05 4.97 -7.89
C ALA A 266 -22.85 4.46 -6.44
N ILE A 267 -23.41 3.28 -6.13
CA ILE A 267 -23.29 2.66 -4.81
C ILE A 267 -21.86 2.17 -4.58
N THR A 268 -21.29 1.44 -5.55
CA THR A 268 -19.93 0.91 -5.45
C THR A 268 -18.88 2.00 -5.45
N SER A 269 -19.10 3.10 -6.17
CA SER A 269 -18.26 4.29 -6.14
C SER A 269 -18.33 5.00 -4.79
N THR A 270 -19.52 5.12 -4.20
CA THR A 270 -19.67 5.63 -2.82
C THR A 270 -18.91 4.75 -1.82
N ILE A 271 -19.02 3.43 -1.95
CA ILE A 271 -18.27 2.47 -1.13
C ILE A 271 -16.76 2.66 -1.35
N GLY A 272 -16.31 2.85 -2.59
CA GLY A 272 -14.91 3.13 -2.93
C GLY A 272 -14.38 4.39 -2.23
N ILE A 273 -15.16 5.47 -2.19
CA ILE A 273 -14.81 6.71 -1.46
C ILE A 273 -14.64 6.41 0.03
N VAL A 274 -15.60 5.69 0.63
CA VAL A 274 -15.54 5.32 2.06
C VAL A 274 -14.31 4.46 2.34
N LEU A 275 -14.02 3.45 1.49
CA LEU A 275 -12.84 2.61 1.63
C LEU A 275 -11.55 3.43 1.60
N VAL A 276 -11.40 4.35 0.64
CA VAL A 276 -10.21 5.21 0.54
C VAL A 276 -10.05 6.06 1.81
N ILE A 277 -11.13 6.64 2.31
CA ILE A 277 -11.13 7.43 3.55
C ILE A 277 -10.73 6.56 4.77
N VAL A 278 -11.29 5.36 4.91
CA VAL A 278 -10.98 4.49 6.05
C VAL A 278 -9.56 3.91 5.94
N PHE A 279 -9.08 3.58 4.75
CA PHE A 279 -7.67 3.21 4.52
C PHE A 279 -6.72 4.35 4.89
N PHE A 280 -7.08 5.59 4.57
CA PHE A 280 -6.31 6.77 4.99
C PHE A 280 -6.22 6.83 6.52
N VAL A 281 -7.35 6.77 7.23
CA VAL A 281 -7.40 6.81 8.70
C VAL A 281 -6.54 5.69 9.30
N THR A 282 -6.80 4.44 8.91
CA THR A 282 -6.12 3.27 9.49
C THR A 282 -4.63 3.22 9.18
N SER A 283 -4.21 3.69 7.99
CA SER A 283 -2.80 3.80 7.62
C SER A 283 -2.10 4.92 8.39
N SER A 284 -2.77 6.05 8.59
CA SER A 284 -2.27 7.16 9.40
C SER A 284 -2.06 6.72 10.84
N ASP A 285 -3.05 6.05 11.45
CA ASP A 285 -2.98 5.57 12.84
C ASP A 285 -1.83 4.57 13.02
N SER A 286 -1.75 3.57 12.14
CA SER A 286 -0.70 2.55 12.18
C SER A 286 0.70 3.13 11.96
N GLY A 287 0.80 4.10 11.03
CA GLY A 287 2.05 4.78 10.70
C GLY A 287 2.59 5.60 11.86
N SER A 288 1.74 6.42 12.50
CA SER A 288 2.10 7.23 13.67
C SER A 288 2.63 6.36 14.81
N LEU A 289 1.92 5.28 15.16
CA LEU A 289 2.35 4.36 16.21
C LEU A 289 3.74 3.76 15.99
N VAL A 290 4.11 3.49 14.73
CA VAL A 290 5.44 2.96 14.42
C VAL A 290 6.51 4.06 14.48
N ILE A 291 6.21 5.26 14.02
CA ILE A 291 7.10 6.41 14.19
C ILE A 291 7.36 6.65 15.68
N ASP A 292 6.32 6.62 16.51
CA ASP A 292 6.43 6.77 17.96
C ASP A 292 7.25 5.62 18.59
N THR A 293 7.08 4.39 18.10
CA THR A 293 7.90 3.25 18.52
C THR A 293 9.38 3.50 18.22
N ILE A 294 9.71 4.00 17.02
CA ILE A 294 11.11 4.27 16.61
C ILE A 294 11.69 5.42 17.44
N THR A 295 10.97 6.52 17.60
CA THR A 295 11.43 7.71 18.34
C THR A 295 11.50 7.47 19.85
N ALA A 296 10.69 6.55 20.40
CA ALA A 296 10.77 6.10 21.79
C ALA A 296 11.88 5.05 22.03
N GLY A 297 12.71 4.73 21.03
CA GLY A 297 13.82 3.78 21.15
C GLY A 297 13.40 2.30 21.14
N GLY A 298 12.27 1.97 20.52
CA GLY A 298 11.77 0.60 20.40
C GLY A 298 10.90 0.13 21.56
N LYS A 299 10.40 1.05 22.42
CA LYS A 299 9.44 0.71 23.47
C LYS A 299 8.08 0.36 22.84
N VAL A 300 7.50 -0.75 23.29
CA VAL A 300 6.23 -1.27 22.75
C VAL A 300 5.04 -0.42 23.19
N ASP A 301 5.12 0.18 24.39
CA ASP A 301 4.17 1.17 24.90
C ASP A 301 4.72 2.57 24.67
N ALA A 302 4.51 3.11 23.46
CA ALA A 302 4.84 4.50 23.15
C ALA A 302 3.76 5.44 23.73
N PRO A 303 4.11 6.66 24.18
CA PRO A 303 3.14 7.63 24.66
C PRO A 303 2.16 8.02 23.53
N VAL A 304 0.87 8.12 23.88
CA VAL A 304 -0.22 8.61 23.00
C VAL A 304 -0.14 10.12 22.87
#